data_AF-A0A382PCG0-F1
#
_entry.id   AF-A0A382PCG0-F1
#
_cell.length_a   1.000
_cell.length_b   1.000
_cell.length_c   1.000
_cell.angle_alpha   90.00
_cell.angle_beta   90.00
_cell.angle_gamma   90.00
#
_symmetry.space_group_name_H-M   'P 1'
#
loop_
_entity.id
_entity.type
_entity.pdbx_description
1 polymer ?
#
loop_
_entity_poly.entity_id
_entity_poly.type
_entity_poly.pdbx_seq_one_letter_code
_entity_poly.pdbx_strand_id
1 'polypeptide(L)' 'MKIPQLEKKSELKTCHNISWEDDYSWVHQSNILDVLRDSSKLLPKVRKYLEEENAYTEHHLKDTKEAQKKLFDEIKG' A
#
# COMPACT_ATOMS: atom_id res chain seq x y z
N MET A 1 7.27 12.24 11.72
CA MET A 1 6.21 12.37 10.68
C MET A 1 4.95 11.66 11.21
N LYS A 2 3.74 12.14 10.90
CA LYS A 2 2.51 11.45 11.35
C LYS A 2 2.34 10.17 10.52
N ILE A 3 1.92 9.08 11.16
CA ILE A 3 1.60 7.82 10.49
C ILE A 3 0.39 8.08 9.58
N PRO A 4 0.48 7.81 8.27
CA PRO A 4 -0.66 7.91 7.37
C PRO A 4 -1.80 7.02 7.85
N GLN A 5 -3.04 7.43 7.59
CA GLN A 5 -4.23 6.70 8.03
C GLN A 5 -5.19 6.60 6.87
N LEU A 6 -5.60 5.37 6.55
CA LEU A 6 -6.58 5.10 5.52
C LEU A 6 -8.00 5.21 6.10
N GLU A 7 -8.92 5.76 5.32
CA GLU A 7 -10.34 5.82 5.65
C GLU A 7 -10.90 4.41 5.87
N LYS A 8 -11.46 4.16 7.06
CA LYS A 8 -12.19 2.92 7.34
C LYS A 8 -13.55 2.96 6.67
N LYS A 9 -13.86 1.92 5.88
CA LYS A 9 -15.19 1.67 5.35
C LYS A 9 -15.52 0.20 5.55
N SER A 10 -16.34 -0.06 6.55
CA SER A 10 -16.71 -1.40 6.95
C SER A 10 -17.57 -2.07 5.88
N GLU A 11 -17.08 -3.19 5.36
CA GLU A 11 -17.81 -4.07 4.46
C GLU A 11 -17.97 -5.45 5.12
N LEU A 12 -19.20 -5.95 5.20
CA LEU A 12 -19.47 -7.29 5.71
C LEU A 12 -19.32 -8.31 4.57
N LYS A 13 -18.33 -9.18 4.67
CA LYS A 13 -18.11 -10.28 3.74
C LYS A 13 -18.61 -11.58 4.35
N THR A 14 -19.13 -12.48 3.51
CA THR A 14 -19.58 -13.80 3.95
C THR A 14 -19.09 -14.87 2.97
N CYS A 15 -18.46 -15.92 3.49
CA CYS A 15 -18.01 -17.07 2.72
C CYS A 15 -18.20 -18.34 3.56
N HIS A 16 -18.77 -19.39 2.96
CA HIS A 16 -19.03 -20.67 3.66
C HIS A 16 -19.69 -20.51 5.04
N ASN A 17 -20.74 -19.68 5.11
CA ASN A 17 -21.49 -19.38 6.35
C ASN A 17 -20.68 -18.68 7.46
N ILE A 18 -19.45 -18.24 7.18
CA ILE A 18 -18.64 -17.40 8.07
C ILE A 18 -18.72 -15.97 7.57
N SER A 19 -19.06 -15.04 8.46
CA SER A 19 -19.11 -13.60 8.16
C SER A 19 -18.01 -12.87 8.92
N TRP A 20 -17.38 -11.89 8.28
CA TRP A 20 -16.39 -11.01 8.90
C TRP A 20 -16.49 -9.59 8.34
N GLU A 21 -16.10 -8.62 9.16
CA GLU A 21 -16.05 -7.21 8.81
C GLU A 21 -14.66 -6.87 8.25
N ASP A 22 -14.63 -6.20 7.11
CA ASP A 22 -13.41 -5.75 6.44
C ASP A 22 -13.48 -4.24 6.24
N ASP A 23 -12.77 -3.48 7.07
CA ASP A 23 -12.72 -2.01 7.05
C ASP A 23 -11.99 -1.44 5.81
N TYR A 24 -11.25 -2.27 5.07
CA TYR A 24 -10.29 -1.81 4.06
C TYR A 24 -10.45 -2.51 2.71
N SER A 25 -11.47 -3.36 2.57
CA SER A 25 -11.82 -4.06 1.33
C SER A 25 -11.92 -3.13 0.13
N TRP A 26 -12.43 -1.91 0.33
CA TRP A 26 -12.71 -0.93 -0.70
C TRP A 26 -11.46 -0.42 -1.44
N VAL A 27 -10.27 -0.66 -0.88
CA VAL A 27 -8.99 -0.39 -1.57
C VAL A 27 -8.84 -1.31 -2.79
N HIS A 28 -9.40 -2.52 -2.71
CA HIS A 28 -9.37 -3.47 -3.79
C HIS A 28 -10.34 -3.05 -4.91
N GLN A 29 -9.78 -2.55 -6.01
CA GLN A 29 -10.56 -2.20 -7.19
C GLN A 29 -10.81 -3.43 -8.08
N SER A 30 -12.03 -3.58 -8.60
CA SER A 30 -12.37 -4.68 -9.52
C SER A 30 -11.53 -4.70 -10.80
N ASN A 31 -11.04 -3.53 -11.24
CA ASN A 31 -10.16 -3.38 -12.40
C ASN A 31 -8.66 -3.43 -12.03
N ILE A 32 -8.28 -4.20 -11.01
CA ILE A 32 -6.90 -4.21 -10.48
C ILE A 32 -5.84 -4.50 -11.55
N LEU A 33 -6.12 -5.40 -12.50
CA LEU A 33 -5.19 -5.73 -13.59
C LEU A 33 -4.89 -4.52 -14.48
N ASP A 34 -5.88 -3.67 -14.72
CA ASP A 34 -5.69 -2.44 -15.50
C ASP A 34 -4.92 -1.39 -14.70
N VAL A 35 -5.15 -1.32 -13.38
CA VAL A 35 -4.41 -0.42 -12.48
C VAL A 35 -2.93 -0.81 -12.40
N LEU A 36 -2.62 -2.12 -12.41
CA LEU A 36 -1.24 -2.61 -12.42
C LEU A 36 -0.51 -2.25 -13.73
N ARG A 37 -1.24 -2.21 -14.86
CA ARG A 37 -0.69 -1.77 -16.16
C ARG A 37 -0.58 -0.26 -16.25
N ASP A 38 -1.56 0.45 -15.71
CA ASP A 38 -1.68 1.89 -15.76
C ASP A 38 -2.10 2.42 -14.39
N SER A 39 -1.09 2.88 -13.64
CA SER A 39 -1.30 3.41 -12.29
C SER A 39 -2.28 4.60 -12.25
N SER A 40 -2.49 5.32 -13.35
CA SER A 40 -3.41 6.47 -13.41
C SER A 40 -4.86 6.09 -13.11
N LYS A 41 -5.22 4.82 -13.31
CA LYS A 41 -6.55 4.26 -13.03
C LYS A 41 -6.79 3.95 -11.55
N LEU A 42 -5.76 4.08 -10.71
CA LEU A 42 -5.89 3.93 -9.26
C LEU A 42 -6.78 5.05 -8.69
N LEU A 43 -7.67 4.70 -7.77
CA LEU A 43 -8.52 5.68 -7.09
C LEU A 43 -7.66 6.78 -6.44
N PRO A 44 -7.95 8.08 -6.65
CA PRO A 44 -7.13 9.18 -6.14
C PRO A 44 -6.91 9.14 -4.62
N LYS A 45 -7.92 8.71 -3.85
CA LYS A 45 -7.82 8.54 -2.39
C LYS A 45 -6.80 7.46 -2.01
N VAL A 46 -6.83 6.31 -2.69
CA VAL A 46 -5.90 5.20 -2.46
C VAL A 46 -4.49 5.62 -2.85
N ARG A 47 -4.34 6.26 -4.02
CA ARG A 47 -3.07 6.82 -4.49
C ARG A 47 -2.44 7.74 -3.44
N LYS A 48 -3.21 8.72 -2.95
CA LYS A 48 -2.73 9.67 -1.94
C LYS A 48 -2.23 8.96 -0.68
N TYR A 49 -2.98 7.97 -0.19
CA TYR A 49 -2.56 7.18 0.98
C TYR A 49 -1.24 6.43 0.72
N LEU A 50 -1.10 5.78 -0.44
CA LEU A 50 0.15 5.08 -0.81
C LEU A 50 1.34 6.04 -0.93
N GLU A 51 1.14 7.25 -1.47
CA GLU A 51 2.18 8.28 -1.55
C GLU A 51 2.59 8.78 -0.16
N GLU A 52 1.63 8.96 0.75
CA GLU A 52 1.90 9.31 2.16
C GLU A 52 2.67 8.18 2.88
N GLU A 53 2.32 6.91 2.67
CA GLU A 53 3.03 5.73 3.19
C GLU A 53 4.46 5.62 2.65
N ASN A 54 4.66 5.86 1.36
CA ASN A 54 5.99 5.88 0.74
C ASN A 54 6.86 7.00 1.35
N ALA A 55 6.30 8.20 1.54
CA ALA A 55 7.02 9.31 2.14
C ALA A 55 7.34 9.05 3.63
N TYR A 56 6.41 8.43 4.36
CA TYR A 56 6.64 7.99 5.74
C TYR A 56 7.78 6.98 5.81
N THR A 57 7.79 5.99 4.92
CA THR A 57 8.82 4.95 4.83
C THR A 57 10.18 5.55 4.49
N GLU A 58 10.25 6.41 3.47
CA GLU A 58 11.47 7.10 3.06
C GLU A 58 12.07 7.92 4.21
N HIS A 59 11.22 8.62 4.97
CA HIS A 59 11.66 9.41 6.11
C HIS A 59 12.25 8.56 7.24
N HIS A 60 11.64 7.42 7.56
CA HIS A 60 12.08 6.57 8.66
C HIS A 60 13.22 5.63 8.30
N LEU A 61 13.39 5.30 7.01
CA LEU A 61 14.48 4.44 6.53
C LEU A 61 15.65 5.22 5.92
N LYS A 62 15.65 6.56 5.99
CA LYS A 62 16.66 7.43 5.36
C LYS A 62 18.10 7.10 5.76
N ASP A 63 18.31 6.70 7.01
CA ASP A 63 19.61 6.36 7.59
C ASP A 63 20.12 5.00 7.13
N THR A 64 19.22 4.12 6.70
CA THR A 64 19.56 2.79 6.19
C THR A 64 20.00 2.78 4.71
N LYS A 65 19.96 3.91 4.00
CA LYS A 65 20.22 3.97 2.55
C LYS A 65 21.60 3.46 2.15
N GLU A 66 22.64 3.77 2.92
CA GLU A 66 23.99 3.28 2.65
C GLU A 66 24.09 1.77 2.83
N ALA A 67 23.48 1.23 3.89
CA ALA A 67 23.43 -0.21 4.15
C ALA A 67 22.64 -0.95 3.06
N GLN A 68 21.49 -0.41 2.63
CA GLN A 68 20.70 -0.96 1.52
C GLN A 68 21.51 -1.04 0.24
N LYS A 69 22.28 0.01 -0.08
CA LYS A 69 23.15 0.03 -1.28
C LYS A 69 24.23 -1.03 -1.20
N LYS A 70 24.93 -1.14 -0.06
CA LYS A 70 25.96 -2.15 0.15
C LYS A 70 25.41 -3.56 -0.01
N LEU A 71 24.27 -3.86 0.61
CA LEU A 71 23.59 -5.15 0.49
C LEU A 71 23.17 -5.44 -0.95
N PHE A 72 22.68 -4.42 -1.68
CA PHE A 72 22.30 -4.58 -3.08
C PHE A 72 23.50 -4.95 -3.96
N ASP A 73 24.64 -4.28 -3.77
CA ASP A 73 25.88 -4.59 -4.52
C ASP A 73 26.38 -6.01 -4.20
N GLU A 74 26.33 -6.43 -2.92
CA GLU A 74 26.68 -7.81 -2.50
C GLU A 74 25.78 -8.88 -3.14
N ILE A 75 24.47 -8.61 -3.29
CA ILE A 75 23.51 -9.57 -3.88
C ILE A 75 23.65 -9.62 -5.40
N LYS A 76 23.92 -8.47 -6.04
CA LYS A 76 23.99 -8.37 -7.49
C LYS A 76 25.25 -9.04 -8.07
N GLY A 77 26.36 -9.02 -7.32
CA GLY A 77 27.68 -9.49 -7.78
C GLY A 77 28.46 -8.42 -8.53
#